data_AF-A0A150X873-F1
#
_entry.id   AF-A0A150X873-F1
#
_cell.length_a   1.000
_cell.length_b   1.000
_cell.length_c   1.000
_cell.angle_alpha   90.00
_cell.angle_beta   90.00
_cell.angle_gamma   90.00
#
_symmetry.space_group_name_H-M   'P 1'
#
loop_
_entity.id
_entity.type
_entity.pdbx_description
1 polymer ?
#
loop_
_entity_poly.entity_id
_entity_poly.type
_entity_poly.pdbx_seq_one_letter_code
_entity_poly.pdbx_strand_id
1 'polypeptide(L)'
;MKRIVIILVIALSSFNAAFGQDVLDVLGVNLLLFGGDRKAISTTVDILPVAILDVEPEDGALLSGGVVEQEAGMPVLTGLPENLWINFTYRASNFQPARIYVSTNQPVPAGMVLKVEIVQVGANGSFPNNPRAGEVILSQTEQVIVYDFANGYTGDGVGSGYKLKYTLENPNSQSLPVGFQVIYRIG
;
A
#
# COMPACT_ATOMS: atom_id res chain seq x y z
N MET A 1 -41.12 -85.02 20.50
CA MET A 1 -41.34 -83.90 21.45
C MET A 1 -40.10 -83.75 22.34
N LYS A 2 -39.26 -82.73 22.11
CA LYS A 2 -38.19 -82.32 23.01
C LYS A 2 -38.40 -80.84 23.32
N ARG A 3 -38.40 -80.50 24.61
CA ARG A 3 -38.85 -79.21 25.14
C ARG A 3 -37.81 -78.11 24.88
N ILE A 4 -38.32 -76.97 24.42
CA ILE A 4 -37.62 -75.70 24.22
C ILE A 4 -37.39 -75.06 25.60
N VAL A 5 -36.18 -74.56 25.85
CA VAL A 5 -35.91 -73.63 26.96
C VAL A 5 -35.27 -72.39 26.35
N ILE A 6 -36.05 -71.32 26.25
CA ILE A 6 -35.60 -69.98 25.84
C ILE A 6 -35.20 -69.26 27.13
N ILE A 7 -33.93 -68.87 27.24
CA ILE A 7 -33.44 -68.06 28.36
C ILE A 7 -33.38 -66.63 27.87
N LEU A 8 -34.32 -65.81 28.33
CA LEU A 8 -34.37 -64.37 28.10
C LEU A 8 -33.55 -63.67 29.20
N VAL A 9 -32.38 -63.13 28.84
CA VAL A 9 -31.56 -62.34 29.77
C VAL A 9 -31.85 -60.85 29.50
N ILE A 10 -32.59 -60.22 30.42
CA ILE A 10 -32.77 -58.77 30.46
C ILE A 10 -31.69 -58.19 31.38
N ALA A 11 -30.74 -57.46 30.84
CA ALA A 11 -29.75 -56.70 31.61
C ALA A 11 -30.12 -55.21 31.58
N LEU A 12 -30.62 -54.69 32.70
CA LEU A 12 -30.79 -53.26 32.96
C LEU A 12 -29.53 -52.70 33.65
N SER A 13 -29.29 -51.40 33.39
CA SER A 13 -28.43 -50.44 34.12
C SER A 13 -26.96 -50.30 33.69
N SER A 14 -26.66 -49.19 33.00
CA SER A 14 -26.13 -47.96 33.64
C SER A 14 -25.83 -46.90 32.57
N PHE A 15 -26.53 -45.76 32.66
CA PHE A 15 -26.16 -44.53 31.96
C PHE A 15 -24.96 -43.93 32.70
N ASN A 16 -23.76 -43.98 32.12
CA ASN A 16 -22.64 -43.16 32.56
C ASN A 16 -22.36 -42.14 31.45
N ALA A 17 -22.84 -40.91 31.62
CA ALA A 17 -22.36 -39.78 30.85
C ALA A 17 -20.94 -39.46 31.36
N ALA A 18 -19.93 -40.07 30.74
CA ALA A 18 -18.54 -39.76 31.01
C ALA A 18 -18.19 -38.46 30.27
N PHE A 19 -18.13 -37.34 31.00
CA PHE A 19 -17.42 -36.16 30.53
C PHE A 19 -15.92 -36.44 30.66
N GLY A 20 -15.30 -36.93 29.58
CA GLY A 20 -13.85 -36.97 29.46
C GLY A 20 -13.34 -35.62 28.98
N GLN A 21 -12.44 -34.99 29.72
CA GLN A 21 -11.58 -33.94 29.17
C GLN A 21 -10.38 -34.64 28.52
N ASP A 22 -10.21 -34.46 27.21
CA ASP A 22 -9.07 -35.02 26.49
C ASP A 22 -7.79 -34.24 26.82
N VAL A 23 -6.76 -34.95 27.32
CA VAL A 23 -5.41 -34.42 27.51
C VAL A 23 -4.62 -34.69 26.24
N LEU A 24 -4.13 -33.61 25.63
CA LEU A 24 -3.35 -33.67 24.39
C LEU A 24 -1.88 -34.01 24.74
N ASP A 25 -1.49 -35.26 24.56
CA ASP A 25 -0.09 -35.70 24.69
C ASP A 25 0.65 -35.45 23.37
N VAL A 26 1.61 -34.53 23.39
CA VAL A 26 2.34 -34.02 22.21
C VAL A 26 3.32 -35.05 21.61
N LEU A 27 3.49 -36.22 22.23
CA LEU A 27 4.42 -37.25 21.76
C LEU A 27 3.77 -38.40 20.94
N GLY A 28 2.44 -38.38 20.73
CA GLY A 28 1.68 -39.47 20.13
C GLY A 28 0.68 -39.06 19.04
N VAL A 29 1.13 -38.36 17.99
CA VAL A 29 0.24 -37.80 16.95
C VAL A 29 -0.48 -38.86 16.08
N ASN A 30 -0.12 -40.14 16.18
CA ASN A 30 -0.62 -41.21 15.29
C ASN A 30 -1.82 -42.01 15.84
N LEU A 31 -2.37 -41.66 17.01
CA LEU A 31 -3.57 -42.31 17.55
C LEU A 31 -4.58 -41.29 18.13
N LEU A 32 -4.81 -40.20 17.41
CA LEU A 32 -5.97 -39.33 17.64
C LEU A 32 -7.19 -39.96 16.94
N LEU A 33 -7.93 -40.81 17.65
CA LEU A 33 -9.27 -41.19 17.22
C LEU A 33 -10.19 -39.99 17.49
N PHE A 34 -10.34 -39.12 16.49
CA PHE A 34 -11.24 -37.96 16.56
C PHE A 34 -12.70 -38.43 16.69
N GLY A 35 -13.18 -38.60 17.92
CA GLY A 35 -14.60 -38.77 18.20
C GLY A 35 -15.31 -37.42 18.11
N GLY A 36 -16.00 -37.16 17.00
CA GLY A 36 -16.87 -35.99 16.84
C GLY A 36 -17.24 -35.74 15.38
N ASP A 37 -18.46 -35.23 15.14
CA ASP A 37 -18.91 -34.74 13.82
C ASP A 37 -18.04 -33.55 13.39
N ARG A 38 -17.01 -33.81 12.58
CA ARG A 38 -16.15 -32.77 12.01
C ARG A 38 -16.89 -32.10 10.85
N LYS A 39 -17.61 -31.01 11.16
CA LYS A 39 -18.25 -30.18 10.16
C LYS A 39 -17.32 -29.04 9.73
N ALA A 40 -16.92 -29.03 8.46
CA ALA A 40 -16.25 -27.87 7.87
C ALA A 40 -17.28 -26.77 7.62
N ILE A 41 -17.03 -25.57 8.15
CA ILE A 41 -17.78 -24.35 7.83
C ILE A 41 -16.87 -23.47 7.01
N SER A 42 -17.26 -23.18 5.77
CA SER A 42 -16.53 -22.24 4.93
C SER A 42 -16.84 -20.81 5.37
N THR A 43 -15.80 -20.04 5.65
CA THR A 43 -15.86 -18.60 5.86
C THR A 43 -15.11 -17.92 4.74
N THR A 44 -15.69 -16.85 4.20
CA THR A 44 -15.02 -15.97 3.25
C THR A 44 -14.63 -14.68 3.97
N VAL A 45 -13.39 -14.23 3.77
CA VAL A 45 -12.91 -12.93 4.23
C VAL A 45 -12.56 -12.12 2.98
N ASP A 46 -13.35 -11.09 2.74
CA ASP A 46 -13.10 -10.14 1.65
C ASP A 46 -12.37 -8.91 2.20
N ILE A 47 -11.26 -8.56 1.56
CA ILE A 47 -10.54 -7.32 1.80
C ILE A 47 -10.99 -6.33 0.72
N LEU A 48 -11.26 -5.08 1.11
CA LEU A 48 -11.61 -4.01 0.17
C LEU A 48 -10.38 -3.52 -0.61
N PRO A 49 -10.58 -2.91 -1.79
CA PRO A 49 -9.52 -2.16 -2.45
C PRO A 49 -8.95 -1.06 -1.57
N VAL A 50 -7.65 -0.81 -1.69
CA VAL A 50 -6.93 0.25 -0.98
C VAL A 50 -6.06 0.98 -1.99
N ALA A 51 -6.10 2.31 -1.98
CA ALA A 51 -5.21 3.15 -2.76
C ALA A 51 -4.85 4.36 -1.90
N ILE A 52 -3.69 4.30 -1.26
CA ILE A 52 -3.16 5.35 -0.41
C ILE A 52 -1.80 5.74 -0.98
N LEU A 53 -1.58 7.03 -1.10
CA LEU A 53 -0.34 7.63 -1.55
C LEU A 53 0.03 8.71 -0.55
N ASP A 54 1.31 8.79 -0.25
CA ASP A 54 1.89 9.80 0.62
C ASP A 54 3.13 10.43 -0.03
N VAL A 55 3.38 11.69 0.33
CA VAL A 55 4.56 12.45 -0.12
C VAL A 55 5.37 12.80 1.11
N GLU A 56 6.49 12.09 1.27
CA GLU A 56 7.34 12.15 2.44
C GLU A 56 8.56 13.07 2.19
N PRO A 57 8.71 14.18 2.93
CA PRO A 57 9.92 15.00 2.87
C PRO A 57 11.09 14.34 3.58
N GLU A 58 12.32 14.43 3.02
CA GLU A 58 13.52 14.23 3.84
C GLU A 58 13.65 15.38 4.85
N ASP A 59 14.26 15.13 6.01
CA ASP A 59 14.41 16.13 7.06
C ASP A 59 14.88 17.49 6.52
N GLY A 60 14.08 18.52 6.76
CA GLY A 60 14.36 19.89 6.32
C GLY A 60 13.99 20.20 4.86
N ALA A 61 13.31 19.31 4.13
CA ALA A 61 12.77 19.58 2.80
C ALA A 61 11.58 20.54 2.84
N LEU A 62 11.84 21.80 3.17
CA LEU A 62 11.00 22.91 2.76
C LEU A 62 11.30 23.19 1.29
N LEU A 63 10.27 23.34 0.44
CA LEU A 63 10.39 23.92 -0.90
C LEU A 63 10.77 25.41 -0.79
N SER A 64 11.91 25.73 -0.17
CA SER A 64 12.50 27.06 -0.10
C SER A 64 13.60 27.13 -1.15
N GLY A 65 13.23 27.48 -2.38
CA GLY A 65 14.21 27.75 -3.42
C GLY A 65 14.84 29.12 -3.20
N GLY A 66 15.83 29.19 -2.32
CA GLY A 66 16.59 30.41 -2.05
C GLY A 66 17.86 30.08 -1.29
N VAL A 67 18.99 30.05 -1.98
CA VAL A 67 20.34 29.86 -1.37
C VAL A 67 20.84 31.15 -0.68
N VAL A 68 19.98 32.16 -0.56
CA VAL A 68 20.24 33.46 0.07
C VAL A 68 18.99 33.79 0.87
N GLU A 69 19.14 34.40 2.04
CA GLU A 69 18.03 34.90 2.86
C GLU A 69 17.14 35.84 2.04
N GLN A 70 16.12 35.28 1.39
CA GLN A 70 15.12 36.03 0.66
C GLN A 70 13.97 36.33 1.60
N GLU A 71 13.49 37.57 1.52
CA GLU A 71 12.30 37.99 2.23
C GLU A 71 11.11 37.10 1.83
N ALA A 72 10.27 36.75 2.80
CA ALA A 72 9.07 35.97 2.54
C ALA A 72 8.22 36.62 1.44
N GLY A 73 7.77 35.83 0.48
CA GLY A 73 6.99 36.32 -0.67
C GLY A 73 7.80 36.58 -1.93
N MET A 74 9.14 36.49 -1.88
CA MET A 74 9.98 36.53 -3.08
C MET A 74 9.86 35.22 -3.89
N PRO A 75 9.88 35.32 -5.23
CA PRO A 75 9.77 34.18 -6.12
C PRO A 75 11.07 33.37 -6.19
N VAL A 76 10.95 32.05 -6.21
CA VAL A 76 12.07 31.13 -6.46
C VAL A 76 12.54 31.28 -7.91
N LEU A 77 13.82 31.61 -8.10
CA LEU A 77 14.41 31.83 -9.43
C LEU A 77 14.81 30.52 -10.11
N THR A 78 15.45 29.61 -9.37
CA THR A 78 15.95 28.34 -9.89
C THR A 78 16.10 27.30 -8.79
N GLY A 79 15.78 26.05 -9.10
CA GLY A 79 16.00 24.90 -8.23
C GLY A 79 14.91 24.72 -7.16
N LEU A 80 14.44 23.48 -7.03
CA LEU A 80 13.60 23.03 -5.93
C LEU A 80 14.33 21.87 -5.24
N PRO A 81 14.12 21.64 -3.93
CA PRO A 81 14.76 20.52 -3.23
C PRO A 81 14.42 19.18 -3.90
N GLU A 82 15.43 18.30 -3.96
CA GLU A 82 15.34 16.94 -4.50
C GLU A 82 14.93 15.91 -3.44
N ASN A 83 14.29 16.37 -2.36
CA ASN A 83 14.21 15.65 -1.09
C ASN A 83 12.77 15.24 -0.77
N LEU A 84 12.01 14.79 -1.76
CA LEU A 84 10.65 14.27 -1.56
C LEU A 84 10.59 12.81 -2.04
N TRP A 85 9.85 11.98 -1.33
CA TRP A 85 9.62 10.58 -1.66
C TRP A 85 8.12 10.32 -1.82
N ILE A 86 7.74 9.58 -2.87
CA ILE A 86 6.38 9.04 -2.98
C ILE A 86 6.37 7.68 -2.31
N ASN A 87 5.48 7.52 -1.34
CA ASN A 87 5.16 6.23 -0.73
C ASN A 87 3.73 5.85 -1.07
N PHE A 88 3.46 4.55 -1.19
CA PHE A 88 2.10 4.11 -1.49
C PHE A 88 1.80 2.74 -0.89
N THR A 89 0.50 2.49 -0.71
CA THR A 89 -0.07 1.15 -0.57
C THR A 89 -1.22 1.04 -1.56
N TYR A 90 -1.15 0.03 -2.43
CA TYR A 90 -2.15 -0.23 -3.44
C TYR A 90 -2.59 -1.69 -3.42
N ARG A 91 -3.90 -1.88 -3.47
CA ARG A 91 -4.57 -3.17 -3.65
C ARG A 91 -5.82 -2.94 -4.49
N ALA A 92 -5.86 -3.53 -5.67
CA ALA A 92 -7.06 -3.54 -6.51
C ALA A 92 -7.95 -4.75 -6.22
N SER A 93 -9.24 -4.62 -6.52
CA SER A 93 -10.07 -5.80 -6.79
C SER A 93 -9.52 -6.51 -8.03
N ASN A 94 -9.33 -7.83 -7.96
CA ASN A 94 -8.87 -8.66 -9.09
C ASN A 94 -7.48 -8.31 -9.67
N PHE A 95 -6.57 -7.75 -8.86
CA PHE A 95 -5.18 -7.47 -9.28
C PHE A 95 -5.06 -6.58 -10.53
N GLN A 96 -6.01 -5.65 -10.74
CA GLN A 96 -5.90 -4.69 -11.83
C GLN A 96 -4.63 -3.84 -11.67
N PRO A 97 -3.87 -3.60 -12.76
CA PRO A 97 -2.71 -2.73 -12.72
C PRO A 97 -3.15 -1.28 -12.55
N ALA A 98 -2.31 -0.49 -11.89
CA ALA A 98 -2.44 0.94 -11.71
C ALA A 98 -1.15 1.66 -12.09
N ARG A 99 -1.26 2.97 -12.18
CA ARG A 99 -0.18 3.92 -12.46
C ARG A 99 -0.21 5.05 -11.43
N ILE A 100 0.93 5.69 -11.23
CA ILE A 100 0.99 6.97 -10.50
C ILE A 100 1.04 8.08 -11.53
N TYR A 101 0.12 9.02 -11.38
CA TYR A 101 0.02 10.22 -12.19
C TYR A 101 0.43 11.44 -11.38
N VAL A 102 0.95 12.45 -12.07
CA VAL A 102 1.23 13.77 -11.54
C VAL A 102 0.56 14.83 -12.41
N SER A 103 0.03 15.88 -11.78
CA SER A 103 -0.48 17.08 -12.45
C SER A 103 -0.40 18.29 -11.53
N THR A 104 -0.84 19.45 -12.01
CA THR A 104 -1.03 20.66 -11.18
C THR A 104 -2.51 21.01 -11.11
N ASN A 105 -2.95 21.57 -9.98
CA ASN A 105 -4.35 22.03 -9.84
C ASN A 105 -4.63 23.31 -10.65
N GLN A 106 -3.60 24.12 -10.86
CA GLN A 106 -3.63 25.41 -11.54
C GLN A 106 -2.60 25.44 -12.67
N PRO A 107 -2.78 26.30 -13.68
CA PRO A 107 -1.78 26.44 -14.73
C PRO A 107 -0.46 26.94 -14.17
N VAL A 108 0.64 26.38 -14.67
CA VAL A 108 1.99 26.94 -14.45
C VAL A 108 2.04 28.30 -15.17
N PRO A 109 2.50 29.39 -14.52
CA PRO A 109 2.58 30.71 -15.14
C PRO A 109 3.33 30.73 -16.48
N ALA A 110 2.90 31.60 -17.39
CA ALA A 110 3.51 31.71 -18.71
C ALA A 110 4.98 32.17 -18.61
N GLY A 111 5.89 31.42 -19.23
CA GLY A 111 7.33 31.67 -19.14
C GLY A 111 8.01 30.98 -17.96
N MET A 112 7.27 30.22 -17.15
CA MET A 112 7.81 29.30 -16.13
C MET A 112 7.67 27.85 -16.61
N VAL A 113 8.66 27.01 -16.30
CA VAL A 113 8.61 25.56 -16.54
C VAL A 113 8.89 24.84 -15.24
N LEU A 114 7.95 23.99 -14.82
CA LEU A 114 8.09 23.11 -13.68
C LEU A 114 8.17 21.67 -14.17
N LYS A 115 9.18 20.93 -13.73
CA LYS A 115 9.38 19.53 -14.10
C LYS A 115 9.53 18.66 -12.86
N VAL A 116 9.20 17.39 -13.01
CA VAL A 116 9.46 16.35 -12.01
C VAL A 116 10.08 15.11 -12.68
N GLU A 117 11.00 14.48 -11.98
CA GLU A 117 11.63 13.22 -12.37
C GLU A 117 11.73 12.29 -11.15
N ILE A 118 11.62 10.98 -11.37
CA ILE A 118 12.00 9.99 -10.36
C ILE A 118 13.47 9.63 -10.57
N VAL A 119 14.32 9.98 -9.60
CA VAL A 119 15.77 9.81 -9.70
C VAL A 119 16.29 8.58 -8.97
N GLN A 120 15.51 8.03 -8.04
CA GLN A 120 15.88 6.87 -7.25
C GLN A 120 14.64 6.08 -6.84
N VAL A 121 14.79 4.76 -6.76
CA VAL A 121 13.79 3.85 -6.22
C VAL A 121 14.30 3.25 -4.91
N GLY A 122 13.46 3.28 -3.89
CA GLY A 122 13.72 2.74 -2.57
C GLY A 122 13.78 1.22 -2.56
N ALA A 123 14.40 0.65 -1.53
CA ALA A 123 14.62 -0.79 -1.40
C ALA A 123 13.56 -1.50 -0.54
N ASN A 124 12.71 -0.74 0.16
CA ASN A 124 11.71 -1.29 1.09
C ASN A 124 10.44 -1.73 0.37
N GLY A 125 9.61 -2.54 1.04
CA GLY A 125 8.30 -2.94 0.53
C GLY A 125 8.33 -3.97 -0.59
N SER A 126 7.19 -4.10 -1.28
CA SER A 126 6.98 -5.03 -2.38
C SER A 126 6.25 -4.31 -3.51
N PHE A 127 7.00 -3.78 -4.46
CA PHE A 127 6.50 -3.07 -5.63
C PHE A 127 7.50 -3.18 -6.80
N PRO A 128 7.05 -3.02 -8.05
CA PRO A 128 7.95 -3.10 -9.20
C PRO A 128 8.82 -1.84 -9.33
N ASN A 129 10.06 -2.01 -9.80
CA ASN A 129 10.92 -0.88 -10.17
C ASN A 129 10.63 -0.46 -11.61
N ASN A 130 9.61 0.38 -11.81
CA ASN A 130 9.15 0.82 -13.13
C ASN A 130 8.75 2.31 -13.21
N PRO A 131 9.61 3.24 -12.72
CA PRO A 131 9.38 4.66 -12.92
C PRO A 131 9.47 5.02 -14.41
N ARG A 132 8.79 6.11 -14.80
CA ARG A 132 9.02 6.76 -16.09
C ARG A 132 10.42 7.34 -16.11
N ALA A 133 11.18 7.02 -17.15
CA ALA A 133 12.50 7.60 -17.37
C ALA A 133 12.39 9.08 -17.79
N GLY A 134 13.24 9.92 -17.22
CA GLY A 134 13.41 11.32 -17.57
C GLY A 134 12.33 12.27 -17.05
N GLU A 135 12.56 13.55 -17.27
CA GLU A 135 11.71 14.64 -16.78
C GLU A 135 10.29 14.64 -17.40
N VAL A 136 9.31 14.99 -16.58
CA VAL A 136 7.93 15.28 -16.96
C VAL A 136 7.68 16.77 -16.77
N ILE A 137 7.22 17.47 -17.81
CA ILE A 137 6.78 18.86 -17.69
C ILE A 137 5.38 18.87 -17.06
N LEU A 138 5.25 19.57 -15.93
CA LEU A 138 4.01 19.65 -15.18
C LEU A 138 3.03 20.62 -15.82
N SER A 139 1.77 20.19 -15.85
CA SER A 139 0.62 20.99 -16.29
C SER A 139 -0.64 20.45 -15.61
N GLN A 140 -1.80 21.04 -15.91
CA GLN A 140 -3.08 20.52 -15.45
C GLN A 140 -3.47 19.18 -16.09
N THR A 141 -2.76 18.75 -17.15
CA THR A 141 -2.95 17.43 -17.74
C THR A 141 -2.13 16.40 -16.97
N GLU A 142 -2.80 15.34 -16.52
CA GLU A 142 -2.13 14.23 -15.85
C GLU A 142 -1.07 13.59 -16.74
N GLN A 143 0.10 13.32 -16.15
CA GLN A 143 1.21 12.62 -16.77
C GLN A 143 1.58 11.42 -15.91
N VAL A 144 1.86 10.28 -16.54
CA VAL A 144 2.30 9.08 -15.82
C VAL A 144 3.75 9.26 -15.36
N ILE A 145 4.03 8.93 -14.10
CA ILE A 145 5.40 8.91 -13.54
C ILE A 145 5.84 7.54 -13.07
N VAL A 146 4.90 6.62 -12.80
CA VAL A 146 5.18 5.21 -12.49
C VAL A 146 4.22 4.36 -13.29
N TYR A 147 4.76 3.40 -14.03
CA TYR A 147 3.96 2.51 -14.88
C TYR A 147 3.47 1.28 -14.11
N ASP A 148 2.43 0.67 -14.64
CA ASP A 148 1.90 -0.67 -14.38
C ASP A 148 2.42 -1.40 -13.11
N PHE A 149 1.84 -1.10 -11.94
CA PHE A 149 1.98 -1.90 -10.73
C PHE A 149 0.62 -2.49 -10.34
N ALA A 150 0.61 -3.76 -9.95
CA ALA A 150 -0.57 -4.38 -9.33
C ALA A 150 -0.53 -4.11 -7.82
N ASN A 151 -1.02 -5.06 -7.02
CA ASN A 151 -0.97 -4.94 -5.56
C ASN A 151 0.49 -4.78 -5.08
N GLY A 152 0.72 -3.81 -4.20
CA GLY A 152 2.05 -3.51 -3.70
C GLY A 152 2.05 -2.40 -2.67
N TYR A 153 3.17 -2.27 -1.97
CA TYR A 153 3.39 -1.21 -0.99
C TYR A 153 4.87 -0.86 -0.92
N THR A 154 5.19 0.39 -0.62
CA THR A 154 6.57 0.88 -0.56
C THR A 154 7.20 0.80 0.83
N GLY A 155 6.38 0.66 1.87
CA GLY A 155 6.77 1.05 3.23
C GLY A 155 6.61 2.56 3.40
N ASP A 156 7.08 3.04 4.54
CA ASP A 156 6.98 4.43 5.00
C ASP A 156 8.37 5.06 5.11
N GLY A 157 8.43 6.40 5.11
CA GLY A 157 9.64 7.18 5.33
C GLY A 157 10.59 7.32 4.14
N VAL A 158 11.65 8.11 4.38
CA VAL A 158 12.77 8.33 3.47
C VAL A 158 13.44 7.01 3.07
N GLY A 159 13.75 6.85 1.79
CA GLY A 159 14.37 5.63 1.27
C GLY A 159 13.37 4.54 0.88
N SER A 160 12.07 4.75 1.11
CA SER A 160 10.97 3.92 0.64
C SER A 160 10.37 4.52 -0.63
N GLY A 161 9.92 3.69 -1.58
CA GLY A 161 9.16 4.16 -2.75
C GLY A 161 9.97 4.88 -3.82
N TYR A 162 9.58 6.09 -4.22
CA TYR A 162 10.19 6.80 -5.36
C TYR A 162 10.68 8.21 -4.98
N LYS A 163 11.98 8.47 -5.10
CA LYS A 163 12.57 9.79 -4.85
C LYS A 163 12.31 10.73 -6.01
N LEU A 164 11.77 11.90 -5.72
CA LEU A 164 11.42 12.95 -6.67
C LEU A 164 12.51 14.02 -6.74
N LYS A 165 12.83 14.42 -7.95
CA LYS A 165 13.59 15.62 -8.26
C LYS A 165 12.69 16.62 -8.98
N TYR A 166 12.62 17.83 -8.46
CA TYR A 166 11.91 18.92 -9.12
C TYR A 166 12.87 19.93 -9.73
N THR A 167 12.58 20.32 -10.97
CA THR A 167 13.31 21.36 -11.67
C THR A 167 12.35 22.53 -11.93
N LEU A 168 12.73 23.73 -11.49
CA LEU A 168 12.00 24.97 -11.78
C LEU A 168 12.87 25.91 -12.60
N GLU A 169 12.37 26.29 -13.77
CA GLU A 169 12.91 27.34 -14.64
C GLU A 169 11.97 28.55 -14.56
N ASN A 170 12.41 29.64 -13.94
CA ASN A 170 11.59 30.85 -13.72
C ASN A 170 12.36 32.14 -14.12
N PRO A 171 12.63 32.34 -15.43
CA PRO A 171 13.42 33.48 -15.92
C PRO A 171 12.80 34.85 -15.63
N ASN A 172 11.48 34.90 -15.46
CA ASN A 172 10.74 36.14 -15.22
C ASN A 172 10.52 36.44 -13.74
N SER A 173 11.05 35.62 -12.82
CA SER A 173 10.89 35.80 -11.38
C SER A 173 9.41 35.93 -10.99
N GLN A 174 8.56 35.04 -11.50
CA GLN A 174 7.12 35.05 -11.19
C GLN A 174 6.82 34.16 -10.00
N SER A 175 5.87 34.57 -9.17
CA SER A 175 5.35 33.71 -8.10
C SER A 175 4.32 32.72 -8.64
N LEU A 176 4.29 31.52 -8.06
CA LEU A 176 3.18 30.61 -8.28
C LEU A 176 1.89 31.22 -7.70
N PRO A 177 0.73 30.97 -8.32
CA PRO A 177 -0.55 31.42 -7.80
C PRO A 177 -0.80 30.93 -6.37
N VAL A 178 -1.57 31.70 -5.59
CA VAL A 178 -1.99 31.26 -4.25
C VAL A 178 -2.79 29.97 -4.37
N GLY A 179 -2.44 28.98 -3.54
CA GLY A 179 -3.07 27.65 -3.56
C GLY A 179 -2.63 26.77 -4.73
N PHE A 180 -1.52 27.09 -5.41
CA PHE A 180 -0.91 26.19 -6.38
C PHE A 180 -0.46 24.89 -5.70
N GLN A 181 -0.79 23.76 -6.31
CA GLN A 181 -0.50 22.42 -5.80
C GLN A 181 -0.06 21.50 -6.94
N VAL A 182 0.92 20.65 -6.63
CA VAL A 182 1.22 19.45 -7.42
C VAL A 182 0.40 18.31 -6.83
N ILE A 183 -0.35 17.62 -7.68
CA ILE A 183 -1.27 16.55 -7.31
C ILE A 183 -0.69 15.22 -7.77
N TYR A 184 -0.72 14.24 -6.88
CA TYR A 184 -0.41 12.85 -7.16
C TYR A 184 -1.67 11.99 -7.05
N ARG A 185 -1.82 11.05 -7.98
CA ARG A 185 -2.97 10.12 -7.99
C ARG A 185 -2.55 8.73 -8.41
N ILE A 186 -3.14 7.71 -7.77
CA ILE A 186 -3.08 6.32 -8.23
C ILE A 186 -4.31 6.02 -9.10
N GLY A 187 -4.11 5.32 -10.22
CA GLY A 187 -5.19 4.60 -10.92
C GLY A 187 -4.92 4.42 -12.39
#